data_AF-T1HXZ8-F1
#
_entry.id   AF-T1HXZ8-F1
#
_cell.length_a   1.000
_cell.length_b   1.000
_cell.length_c   1.000
_cell.angle_alpha   90.00
_cell.angle_beta   90.00
_cell.angle_gamma   90.00
#
_symmetry.space_group_name_H-M   'P 1'
#
loop_
_entity.id
_entity.type
_entity.pdbx_description
1 polymer ?
#
loop_
_entity_poly.entity_id
_entity_poly.type
_entity_poly.pdbx_seq_one_letter_code
_entity_poly.pdbx_strand_id
1 'polypeptide(L)'
;VGGQIAYTWLNAGGFPMGQVAFDTLQASEELETAGISREQARAISLVVRKSHEVADVATKADIAEVKRDIADVRKDMEARFEKNEAQMQARFEKTEAQIALLRKDVEHTANGLLIKLSAVILAIAGLASTIVTL
;
A
#
# COMPACT_ATOMS: atom_id res chain seq x y z
N VAL A 1 9.44 37.14 -47.69
CA VAL A 1 7.98 36.90 -47.69
C VAL A 1 7.81 35.41 -47.90
N GLY A 2 7.72 34.62 -46.83
CA GLY A 2 6.45 34.10 -46.28
C GLY A 2 6.25 32.65 -46.79
N GLY A 3 5.99 31.61 -46.00
CA GLY A 3 5.56 31.55 -44.61
C GLY A 3 5.77 30.16 -44.00
N GLN A 4 5.41 30.09 -42.72
CA GLN A 4 5.52 28.97 -41.79
C GLN A 4 4.84 27.67 -42.28
N ILE A 5 5.45 26.52 -41.97
CA ILE A 5 4.70 25.29 -41.70
C ILE A 5 5.06 24.85 -40.28
N ALA A 6 4.03 24.78 -39.45
CA ALA A 6 4.07 24.58 -38.02
C ALA A 6 4.34 23.12 -37.64
N TYR A 7 5.16 22.92 -36.61
CA TYR A 7 5.25 21.63 -35.92
C TYR A 7 4.06 21.48 -34.98
N THR A 8 2.99 20.82 -35.44
CA THR A 8 1.87 20.42 -34.58
C THR A 8 2.10 18.98 -34.09
N TRP A 9 2.86 18.83 -33.00
CA TRP A 9 2.76 17.64 -32.16
C TRP A 9 1.89 18.00 -30.96
N LEU A 10 0.58 18.05 -31.19
CA LEU A 10 -0.39 18.07 -30.10
C LEU A 10 -1.58 17.20 -30.48
N ASN A 11 -1.82 16.21 -29.62
CA ASN A 11 -3.06 15.50 -29.35
C ASN A 11 -3.27 14.09 -29.93
N ALA A 12 -3.17 13.15 -28.99
CA ALA A 12 -4.14 12.10 -28.71
C ALA A 12 -4.08 10.80 -29.52
N GLY A 13 -3.75 9.73 -28.79
CA GLY A 13 -4.28 8.40 -29.04
C GLY A 13 -3.25 7.38 -29.52
N GLY A 14 -2.60 6.72 -28.55
CA GLY A 14 -1.96 5.40 -28.65
C GLY A 14 -1.36 5.03 -30.01
N PHE A 15 -0.03 5.06 -30.11
CA PHE A 15 0.63 4.19 -31.08
C PHE A 15 0.16 2.76 -30.79
N PRO A 16 -0.47 2.06 -31.75
CA PRO A 16 -0.70 0.66 -31.57
C PRO A 16 0.69 0.02 -31.44
N MET A 17 1.03 -0.42 -30.23
CA MET A 17 1.99 -1.51 -30.02
C MET A 17 1.36 -2.79 -30.59
N GLY A 18 1.02 -2.74 -31.89
CA GLY A 18 0.80 -3.88 -32.73
C GLY A 18 2.18 -4.29 -33.19
N GLN A 19 2.54 -5.55 -32.94
CA GLN A 19 3.71 -6.19 -33.50
C GLN A 19 3.90 -5.71 -34.94
N VAL A 20 4.96 -4.95 -35.20
CA VAL A 20 5.43 -4.75 -36.56
C VAL A 20 5.93 -6.12 -36.97
N ALA A 21 5.09 -6.86 -37.70
CA ALA A 21 5.48 -8.16 -38.24
C ALA A 21 6.71 -7.90 -39.10
N PHE A 22 7.86 -8.44 -38.68
CA PHE A 22 9.11 -8.24 -39.38
C PHE A 22 9.00 -8.94 -40.74
N ASP A 23 8.79 -8.14 -41.79
CA ASP A 23 8.70 -8.64 -43.15
C ASP A 23 10.11 -8.98 -43.65
N THR A 24 10.43 -10.26 -43.56
CA THR A 24 11.72 -10.79 -44.00
C THR A 24 12.00 -10.54 -45.48
N LEU A 25 10.97 -10.33 -46.31
CA LEU A 25 11.11 -10.05 -47.74
C LEU A 25 11.55 -8.60 -47.96
N GLN A 26 10.83 -7.64 -47.39
CA GLN A 26 11.19 -6.22 -47.49
C GLN A 26 12.58 -5.96 -46.88
N ALA A 27 12.89 -6.55 -45.73
CA ALA A 27 14.22 -6.47 -45.13
C ALA A 27 15.31 -7.04 -46.05
N SER A 28 15.00 -8.11 -46.79
CA SER A 28 15.97 -8.68 -47.75
C SER A 28 16.20 -7.79 -48.97
N GLU A 29 15.16 -7.11 -49.47
CA GLU A 29 15.24 -6.18 -50.60
C GLU A 29 16.01 -4.91 -50.24
N GLU A 30 15.81 -4.36 -49.04
CA GLU A 30 16.55 -3.19 -48.55
C GLU A 30 18.04 -3.51 -48.37
N LEU A 31 18.36 -4.71 -47.86
CA LEU A 31 19.75 -5.18 -47.74
C LEU A 31 20.37 -5.47 -49.11
N GLU A 32 19.62 -6.00 -50.07
CA GLU A 32 20.06 -6.22 -51.46
C GLU A 32 20.36 -4.87 -52.15
N THR A 33 19.52 -3.86 -51.93
CA THR A 33 19.73 -2.48 -52.42
C THR A 33 20.95 -1.82 -51.78
N ALA A 34 21.29 -2.20 -50.55
CA ALA A 34 22.50 -1.78 -49.85
C ALA A 34 23.79 -2.53 -50.29
N GLY A 35 23.69 -3.42 -51.28
CA GLY A 35 24.81 -4.17 -51.86
C GLY A 35 25.15 -5.48 -51.15
N ILE A 36 24.30 -5.97 -50.25
CA ILE A 36 24.46 -7.27 -49.58
C ILE A 36 23.86 -8.36 -50.47
N SER A 37 24.55 -9.49 -50.63
CA SER A 37 24.03 -10.57 -51.48
C SER A 37 22.71 -11.12 -50.92
N ARG A 38 21.81 -11.53 -51.81
CA ARG A 38 20.45 -11.99 -51.44
C ARG A 38 20.45 -13.13 -50.40
N GLU A 39 21.45 -13.98 -50.43
CA GLU A 39 21.62 -15.07 -49.45
C GLU A 39 22.02 -14.54 -48.07
N GLN A 40 22.92 -13.55 -48.02
CA GLN A 40 23.31 -12.89 -46.78
C GLN A 40 22.17 -12.04 -46.21
N ALA A 41 21.43 -11.32 -47.07
CA ALA A 41 20.26 -10.54 -46.68
C ALA A 41 19.17 -11.40 -46.03
N ARG A 42 18.91 -12.59 -46.59
CA ARG A 42 17.99 -13.59 -46.01
C ARG A 42 18.50 -14.17 -44.69
N ALA A 43 19.80 -14.44 -44.59
CA ALA A 43 20.39 -14.94 -43.35
C ALA A 43 20.27 -13.90 -42.21
N ILE A 44 20.54 -12.62 -42.52
CA ILE A 44 20.42 -11.52 -41.57
C ILE A 44 18.95 -11.31 -41.15
N SER A 45 18.00 -11.31 -42.10
CA SER A 45 16.58 -11.13 -41.79
C SER A 45 16.01 -12.27 -40.94
N LEU A 46 16.45 -13.52 -41.17
CA LEU A 46 16.09 -14.68 -40.35
C LEU A 46 16.63 -14.58 -38.92
N VAL A 47 17.87 -14.12 -38.75
CA VAL A 47 18.48 -13.93 -37.43
C VAL A 47 17.78 -12.81 -36.67
N VAL A 48 17.45 -11.69 -37.31
CA VAL A 48 16.70 -10.58 -36.68
C VAL A 48 15.30 -11.03 -36.26
N ARG A 49 14.58 -11.78 -37.11
CA ARG A 49 13.27 -12.35 -36.76
C ARG A 49 13.37 -13.28 -35.55
N LYS A 50 14.34 -14.20 -35.56
CA LYS A 50 14.55 -15.15 -34.46
C LYS A 50 14.98 -14.46 -33.16
N SER A 51 15.76 -13.39 -33.25
CA SER A 51 16.12 -12.55 -32.09
C SER A 51 14.92 -11.80 -31.52
N HIS A 52 13.95 -11.41 -32.35
CA HIS A 52 12.68 -10.83 -31.89
C HIS A 52 11.71 -11.86 -31.29
N GLU A 53 11.79 -13.14 -31.68
CA GLU A 53 11.05 -14.24 -31.02
C GLU A 53 11.67 -14.64 -29.67
N VAL A 54 12.98 -14.48 -29.49
CA VAL A 54 13.73 -14.87 -28.28
C VAL A 54 13.89 -13.73 -27.29
N ALA A 55 13.73 -12.48 -27.71
CA ALA A 55 13.55 -11.37 -26.79
C ALA A 55 12.16 -11.51 -26.15
N ASP A 56 12.12 -12.23 -25.02
CA ASP A 56 10.98 -12.36 -24.10
C ASP A 56 10.32 -10.98 -23.89
N VAL A 57 9.36 -10.68 -24.75
CA VAL A 57 8.43 -9.60 -24.53
C VAL A 57 7.53 -10.14 -23.44
N ALA A 58 7.64 -9.61 -22.21
CA ALA A 58 6.68 -9.87 -21.14
C ALA A 58 5.30 -9.95 -21.77
N THR A 59 4.77 -11.16 -21.87
CA THR A 59 3.65 -11.42 -22.74
C THR A 59 2.48 -10.61 -22.20
N LYS A 60 1.55 -10.22 -23.05
CA LYS A 60 0.32 -9.56 -22.58
C LYS A 60 -0.38 -10.38 -21.48
N ALA A 61 -0.12 -11.69 -21.43
CA ALA A 61 -0.52 -12.59 -20.35
C ALA A 61 0.16 -12.27 -19.02
N ASP A 62 1.50 -12.14 -18.96
CA ASP A 62 2.24 -11.77 -17.75
C ASP A 62 1.78 -10.41 -17.20
N ILE A 63 1.53 -9.44 -18.08
CA ILE A 63 0.98 -8.13 -17.69
C ILE A 63 -0.44 -8.28 -17.11
N ALA A 64 -1.25 -9.18 -17.67
CA ALA A 64 -2.60 -9.44 -17.16
C ALA A 64 -2.57 -10.16 -15.80
N GLU A 65 -1.60 -11.05 -15.58
CA GLU A 65 -1.37 -11.74 -14.32
C GLU A 65 -0.92 -10.75 -13.23
N VAL A 66 0.09 -9.92 -13.49
CA VAL A 66 0.53 -8.86 -12.58
C VAL A 66 -0.61 -7.91 -12.22
N LYS A 67 -1.50 -7.59 -13.17
CA LYS A 67 -2.69 -6.77 -12.89
C LYS A 67 -3.68 -7.44 -11.94
N ARG A 68 -3.86 -8.76 -12.04
CA ARG A 68 -4.70 -9.53 -11.10
C ARG A 68 -4.06 -9.57 -9.73
N ASP A 69 -2.76 -9.87 -9.65
CA ASP A 69 -2.03 -9.91 -8.39
C ASP A 69 -2.09 -8.56 -7.67
N ILE A 70 -1.94 -7.45 -8.41
CA ILE A 70 -2.09 -6.09 -7.85
C ILE A 70 -3.52 -5.86 -7.33
N ALA A 71 -4.55 -6.34 -8.04
CA ALA A 71 -5.93 -6.20 -7.59
C ALA A 71 -6.19 -7.02 -6.29
N ASP A 72 -5.66 -8.23 -6.21
CA ASP A 72 -5.78 -9.09 -5.04
C ASP A 72 -5.03 -8.52 -3.83
N VAL A 73 -3.82 -8.00 -4.04
CA VAL A 73 -3.06 -7.30 -2.98
C VAL A 73 -3.81 -6.08 -2.48
N ARG A 74 -4.42 -5.28 -3.38
CA ARG A 74 -5.24 -4.12 -2.95
C ARG A 74 -6.41 -4.54 -2.09
N LYS A 75 -7.10 -5.63 -2.47
CA LYS A 75 -8.23 -6.16 -1.70
C LYS A 75 -7.80 -6.72 -0.33
N ASP A 76 -6.67 -7.45 -0.26
CA ASP A 76 -6.13 -7.93 1.01
C ASP A 76 -5.70 -6.77 1.91
N MET A 77 -5.10 -5.73 1.32
CA MET A 77 -4.75 -4.51 2.07
C MET A 77 -5.98 -3.82 2.64
N GLU A 78 -7.03 -3.60 1.85
CA GLU A 78 -8.30 -3.02 2.32
C GLU A 78 -8.89 -3.83 3.48
N ALA A 79 -8.98 -5.16 3.33
CA ALA A 79 -9.47 -6.03 4.40
C ALA A 79 -8.60 -5.99 5.68
N ARG A 80 -7.27 -5.88 5.54
CA ARG A 80 -6.35 -5.73 6.68
C ARG A 80 -6.50 -4.37 7.36
N PHE A 81 -6.72 -3.30 6.60
CA PHE A 81 -6.97 -1.97 7.14
C PHE A 81 -8.26 -1.95 7.95
N GLU A 82 -9.36 -2.45 7.41
CA GLU A 82 -10.64 -2.55 8.12
C GLU A 82 -10.51 -3.37 9.41
N LYS A 83 -9.82 -4.52 9.34
CA LYS A 83 -9.57 -5.36 10.52
C LYS A 83 -8.73 -4.64 11.58
N ASN A 84 -7.72 -3.88 11.16
CA ASN A 84 -6.87 -3.12 12.08
C ASN A 84 -7.66 -2.01 12.75
N GLU A 85 -8.46 -1.26 12.00
CA GLU A 85 -9.33 -0.20 12.51
C GLU A 85 -10.33 -0.76 13.54
N ALA A 86 -11.00 -1.87 13.22
CA ALA A 86 -11.89 -2.54 14.17
C ALA A 86 -11.16 -3.02 15.44
N GLN A 87 -9.95 -3.58 15.30
CA GLN A 87 -9.16 -4.01 16.46
C GLN A 87 -8.71 -2.84 17.32
N MET A 88 -8.33 -1.73 16.69
CA MET A 88 -7.94 -0.50 17.38
C MET A 88 -9.11 0.10 18.14
N GLN A 89 -10.29 0.17 17.52
CA GLN A 89 -11.51 0.63 18.19
C GLN A 89 -11.88 -0.24 19.40
N ALA A 90 -11.84 -1.57 19.25
CA ALA A 90 -12.07 -2.49 20.36
C ALA A 90 -11.04 -2.33 21.50
N ARG A 91 -9.78 -2.02 21.18
CA ARG A 91 -8.74 -1.72 22.17
C ARG A 91 -9.01 -0.39 22.87
N PHE A 92 -9.48 0.63 22.16
CA PHE A 92 -9.87 1.91 22.75
C PHE A 92 -11.03 1.74 23.72
N GLU A 93 -12.12 1.07 23.31
CA GLU A 93 -13.27 0.78 24.18
C GLU A 93 -12.85 0.02 25.45
N LYS A 94 -11.99 -1.00 25.30
CA LYS A 94 -11.45 -1.74 26.45
C LYS A 94 -10.61 -0.83 27.38
N THR A 95 -9.82 0.07 26.80
CA THR A 95 -9.00 1.01 27.57
C THR A 95 -9.88 2.02 28.31
N GLU A 96 -10.92 2.55 27.68
CA GLU A 96 -11.90 3.44 28.32
C GLU A 96 -12.61 2.75 29.48
N ALA A 97 -13.05 1.51 29.29
CA ALA A 97 -13.65 0.71 30.35
C ALA A 97 -12.68 0.50 31.52
N GLN A 98 -11.41 0.20 31.25
CA GLN A 98 -10.39 0.07 32.29
C GLN A 98 -10.13 1.38 33.03
N ILE A 99 -10.10 2.52 32.33
CA ILE A 99 -9.96 3.84 32.96
C ILE A 99 -11.15 4.15 33.87
N ALA A 100 -12.38 3.82 33.44
CA ALA A 100 -13.57 4.00 34.26
C ALA A 100 -13.53 3.17 35.55
N LEU A 101 -13.11 1.90 35.45
CA LEU A 101 -12.91 1.05 36.63
C LEU A 101 -11.82 1.59 37.55
N LEU A 102 -10.67 2.00 37.01
CA LEU A 102 -9.58 2.59 37.79
C LEU A 102 -10.03 3.86 38.52
N ARG A 103 -10.84 4.73 37.89
CA ARG A 103 -11.40 5.91 38.57
C ARG A 103 -12.27 5.50 39.76
N LYS A 104 -13.15 4.51 39.57
CA LYS A 104 -14.00 4.00 40.66
C LYS A 104 -13.18 3.39 41.80
N ASP A 105 -12.14 2.63 41.48
CA ASP A 105 -11.27 2.00 42.48
C ASP A 105 -10.48 3.06 43.27
N VAL A 106 -10.03 4.13 42.61
CA VAL A 106 -9.38 5.28 43.26
C VAL A 106 -10.35 5.98 44.20
N GLU A 107 -11.59 6.26 43.77
CA GLU A 107 -12.62 6.88 44.62
C GLU A 107 -12.97 6.01 45.84
N HIS A 108 -13.14 4.70 45.63
CA HIS A 108 -13.43 3.76 46.71
C HIS A 108 -12.29 3.70 47.72
N THR A 109 -11.04 3.68 47.24
CA THR A 109 -9.84 3.68 48.09
C THR A 109 -9.72 4.99 48.87
N ALA A 110 -9.94 6.14 48.22
CA ALA A 110 -9.92 7.44 48.86
C ALA A 110 -10.99 7.57 49.95
N ASN A 111 -12.24 7.19 49.64
CA ASN A 111 -13.34 7.23 50.61
C ASN A 111 -13.09 6.27 51.79
N GLY A 112 -12.62 5.06 51.53
CA GLY A 112 -12.27 4.10 52.58
C GLY A 112 -11.17 4.61 53.51
N LEU A 113 -10.15 5.29 52.97
CA LEU A 113 -9.10 5.92 53.76
C LEU A 113 -9.64 7.07 54.61
N LEU A 114 -10.45 7.96 54.03
CA LEU A 114 -11.05 9.09 54.74
C LEU A 114 -11.91 8.64 55.92
N ILE A 115 -12.72 7.59 55.74
CA ILE A 115 -13.55 7.01 56.81
C ILE A 115 -12.66 6.41 57.92
N LYS A 116 -11.58 5.71 57.56
CA LYS A 116 -10.66 5.14 58.57
C LYS A 116 -9.94 6.23 59.34
N LEU A 117 -9.49 7.29 58.67
CA LEU A 117 -8.83 8.42 59.33
C LEU A 117 -9.77 9.17 60.27
N SER A 118 -11.02 9.44 59.88
CA SER A 118 -11.99 10.09 60.76
C SER A 118 -12.32 9.23 61.98
N ALA A 119 -12.47 7.91 61.81
CA ALA A 119 -12.67 6.98 62.92
C ALA A 119 -11.49 6.99 63.91
N VAL A 120 -10.24 7.02 63.41
CA VAL A 120 -9.04 7.11 64.26
C VAL A 120 -8.99 8.44 65.03
N ILE A 121 -9.31 9.56 64.38
CA ILE A 121 -9.33 10.88 65.03
C ILE A 121 -10.36 10.91 66.17
N LEU A 122 -11.56 10.38 65.94
CA LEU A 122 -12.61 10.32 66.97
C LEU A 122 -12.20 9.44 68.16
N ALA A 123 -11.55 8.29 67.89
CA ALA A 123 -11.04 7.42 68.95
C ALA A 123 -10.00 8.13 69.82
N ILE A 124 -9.05 8.84 69.21
CA ILE A 124 -8.02 9.61 69.93
C ILE A 124 -8.67 10.76 70.74
N ALA A 125 -9.59 11.50 70.14
CA ALA A 125 -10.29 12.60 70.81
C ALA A 125 -11.12 12.11 72.02
N GLY A 126 -11.79 10.96 71.90
CA GLY A 126 -12.52 10.34 73.01
C GLY A 126 -11.61 9.95 74.17
N LEU A 127 -10.47 9.30 73.88
CA LEU A 127 -9.48 8.95 74.90
C LEU A 127 -8.94 10.20 75.61
N ALA A 128 -8.61 11.26 74.85
CA ALA A 128 -8.16 12.52 75.43
C ALA A 128 -9.19 13.15 76.38
N SER A 129 -10.48 13.13 76.00
CA SER A 129 -11.57 13.64 76.86
C SER A 129 -11.65 12.88 78.19
N THR A 130 -11.50 11.55 78.19
CA THR A 130 -11.56 10.76 79.43
C THR A 130 -10.42 11.08 80.39
N ILE A 131 -9.23 11.43 79.89
CA ILE A 131 -8.08 11.83 80.71
C ILE A 131 -8.31 13.21 81.33
N VAL A 132 -8.86 14.17 80.57
CA VAL A 132 -9.13 15.53 81.08
C VAL A 132 -10.18 15.55 82.19
N THR A 133 -11.07 14.56 82.22
CA THR A 133 -12.18 14.51 83.19
C THR A 133 -11.83 13.75 84.49
N LEU A 134 -10.65 13.10 84.55
CA LEU A 134 -10.11 12.41 85.73
C LEU A 134 -9.21 13.34 86.55
#